data_AF-A0A125SMG5-F1
#
_entry.id   AF-A0A125SMG5-F1
#
_cell.length_a   1.000
_cell.length_b   1.000
_cell.length_c   1.000
_cell.angle_alpha   90.00
_cell.angle_beta   90.00
_cell.angle_gamma   90.00
#
_symmetry.space_group_name_H-M   'P 1'
#
loop_
_entity.id
_entity.type
_entity.pdbx_description
1 polymer ?
#
loop_
_entity_poly.entity_id
_entity_poly.type
_entity_poly.pdbx_seq_one_letter_code
_entity_poly.pdbx_strand_id
1 'polypeptide(L)'
;MKATICDHYQLPEGHEEIHRFTFKLEEGGSHAPSEETISLRTAKVIVSHLEDGNALIQMLRAVANAHPVDYDGLIGRVFEDAFVKDGPSERMTDHGLAFNNATKAESARR
;
A
#
# COMPACT_ATOMS: atom_id res chain seq x y z
N MET A 1 2.36 -4.58 7.62
CA MET A 1 3.45 -3.69 7.18
C MET A 1 3.33 -2.33 7.87
N LYS A 2 4.45 -1.76 8.28
CA LYS A 2 4.58 -0.44 8.93
C LYS A 2 5.75 0.33 8.29
N ALA A 3 5.57 1.63 8.10
CA ALA A 3 6.57 2.55 7.56
C ALA A 3 6.78 3.71 8.55
N THR A 4 8.02 4.02 8.88
CA THR A 4 8.36 5.11 9.81
C THR A 4 9.37 6.04 9.17
N ILE A 5 9.10 7.34 9.16
CA ILE A 5 10.08 8.33 8.68
C ILE A 5 11.10 8.55 9.80
N CYS A 6 12.37 8.27 9.52
CA CYS A 6 13.45 8.35 10.49
C CYS A 6 14.20 9.67 10.43
N ASP A 7 14.39 10.20 9.21
CA ASP A 7 15.26 11.35 8.99
C ASP A 7 14.86 12.13 7.73
N HIS A 8 15.20 13.41 7.71
CA HIS A 8 15.07 14.29 6.56
C HIS A 8 16.33 15.15 6.46
N TYR A 9 16.85 15.28 5.24
CA TYR A 9 17.95 16.18 4.96
C TYR A 9 17.80 16.85 3.60
N GLN A 10 18.32 18.07 3.54
CA GLN A 10 18.37 18.86 2.33
C GLN A 10 19.74 18.69 1.65
N LEU A 11 19.74 18.44 0.35
CA LEU A 11 20.95 18.50 -0.46
C LEU A 11 21.30 19.96 -0.79
N PRO A 12 22.59 20.27 -0.98
CA PRO A 12 23.03 21.61 -1.37
C PRO A 12 22.40 22.06 -2.69
N GLU A 13 22.27 23.38 -2.84
CA GLU A 13 21.70 24.02 -4.03
C GLU A 13 22.44 23.56 -5.30
N GLY A 14 21.67 23.15 -6.32
CA GLY A 14 22.20 22.59 -7.58
C GLY A 14 21.81 21.13 -7.83
N HIS A 15 21.26 20.42 -6.84
CA HIS A 15 20.63 19.11 -7.05
C HIS A 15 19.15 19.26 -7.40
N GLU A 16 18.69 18.58 -8.45
CA GLU A 16 17.26 18.50 -8.81
C GLU A 16 16.41 17.80 -7.73
N GLU A 17 17.05 17.12 -6.78
CA GLU A 17 16.46 16.33 -5.70
C GLU A 17 16.79 16.95 -4.34
N ILE A 18 16.28 18.16 -4.10
CA ILE A 18 16.67 19.02 -2.96
C ILE A 18 16.35 18.38 -1.60
N HIS A 19 15.32 17.52 -1.50
CA HIS A 19 14.90 16.91 -0.23
C HIS A 19 14.92 15.39 -0.29
N ARG A 20 15.54 14.77 0.70
CA ARG A 20 15.61 13.31 0.87
C ARG A 20 15.05 12.92 2.23
N PHE A 21 14.36 11.80 2.25
CA PHE A 21 13.73 11.23 3.43
C PHE A 21 14.25 9.81 3.61
N THR A 22 14.73 9.51 4.82
CA THR A 22 15.08 8.16 5.23
C THR A 22 13.92 7.58 6.01
N PHE A 23 13.53 6.36 5.68
CA PHE A 23 12.43 5.68 6.32
C PHE A 23 12.76 4.21 6.56
N LYS A 24 12.07 3.65 7.53
CA LYS A 24 12.20 2.26 7.95
C LYS A 24 10.91 1.51 7.64
N LEU A 25 11.04 0.41 6.91
CA LEU A 25 9.95 -0.52 6.60
C LEU A 25 10.02 -1.77 7.48
N GLU A 26 8.89 -2.07 8.10
CA GLU A 26 8.66 -3.23 8.94
C GLU A 26 7.52 -4.04 8.31
N GLU A 27 7.81 -5.06 7.49
CA GLU A 27 6.78 -5.86 6.84
C GLU A 27 5.97 -6.74 7.81
N GLY A 28 6.54 -7.07 8.97
CA GLY A 28 5.98 -8.01 9.95
C GLY A 28 6.55 -9.42 9.75
N GLY A 29 6.63 -10.19 10.84
CA GLY A 29 7.34 -11.48 10.88
C GLY A 29 8.77 -11.36 11.42
N SER A 30 9.64 -12.33 11.10
CA SER A 30 11.05 -12.38 11.58
C SER A 30 12.04 -11.58 10.72
N HIS A 31 11.56 -10.81 9.73
CA HIS A 31 12.43 -10.02 8.88
C HIS A 31 12.93 -8.79 9.62
N ALA A 32 14.23 -8.54 9.53
CA ALA A 32 14.82 -7.32 10.03
C ALA A 32 14.20 -6.12 9.27
N PRO A 33 13.94 -5.01 9.97
CA PRO A 33 13.47 -3.82 9.31
C PRO A 33 14.47 -3.33 8.27
N SER A 34 13.94 -2.91 7.12
CA SER A 34 14.75 -2.34 6.04
C SER A 34 14.74 -0.83 6.14
N GLU A 35 15.92 -0.22 6.11
CA GLU A 35 16.07 1.23 6.05
C GLU A 35 16.34 1.62 4.60
N GLU A 36 15.56 2.55 4.09
CA GLU A 36 15.63 3.03 2.71
C GLU A 36 15.60 4.56 2.68
N THR A 37 16.09 5.12 1.58
CA THR A 37 16.11 6.57 1.36
C THR A 37 15.46 6.90 0.03
N ILE A 38 14.61 7.92 0.01
CA ILE A 38 13.94 8.39 -1.20
C ILE A 38 13.99 9.91 -1.32
N SER A 39 14.12 10.38 -2.55
CA SER A 39 14.00 11.80 -2.88
C SER A 39 12.55 12.23 -3.00
N LEU A 40 12.24 13.48 -2.65
CA LEU A 40 10.90 14.06 -2.77
C LEU A 40 10.34 13.96 -4.20
N ARG A 41 11.19 14.16 -5.22
CA ARG A 41 10.80 14.02 -6.63
C ARG A 41 10.30 12.61 -6.92
N THR A 42 11.05 11.60 -6.49
CA THR A 42 10.68 10.20 -6.67
C THR A 42 9.41 9.86 -5.91
N ALA A 43 9.26 10.33 -4.67
CA ALA A 43 8.02 10.17 -3.90
C ALA A 43 6.80 10.74 -4.66
N LYS A 44 6.91 11.95 -5.21
CA LYS A 44 5.85 12.58 -6.03
C LYS A 44 5.51 11.78 -7.29
N VAL A 45 6.52 11.26 -7.98
CA VAL A 45 6.32 10.43 -9.19
C VAL A 45 5.60 9.13 -8.82
N ILE A 46 6.02 8.44 -7.76
CA ILE A 46 5.43 7.17 -7.32
C ILE A 46 3.95 7.35 -6.99
N VAL A 47 3.61 8.34 -6.16
CA VAL A 47 2.21 8.54 -5.72
C VAL A 47 1.29 9.05 -6.83
N SER A 48 1.84 9.61 -7.91
CA SER A 48 1.05 10.04 -9.08
C SER A 48 0.51 8.86 -9.88
N HIS A 49 1.09 7.67 -9.74
CA HIS A 49 0.75 6.48 -10.52
C HIS A 49 0.14 5.36 -9.67
N LEU A 50 0.04 5.55 -8.35
CA LEU A 50 -0.45 4.53 -7.42
C LEU A 50 -1.69 5.04 -6.67
N GLU A 51 -2.70 4.17 -6.63
CA GLU A 51 -3.91 4.37 -5.82
C GLU A 51 -3.58 4.22 -4.33
N ASP A 52 -4.41 4.81 -3.46
CA ASP A 52 -4.23 4.72 -2.01
C ASP A 52 -4.11 3.25 -1.58
N GLY A 53 -3.02 2.93 -0.90
CA GLY A 53 -2.59 1.55 -0.68
C GLY A 53 -1.86 1.38 0.65
N ASN A 54 -0.80 0.57 0.62
CA ASN A 54 -0.11 0.12 1.82
C ASN A 54 0.57 1.25 2.62
N ALA A 55 1.10 0.91 3.80
CA ALA A 55 1.81 1.84 4.69
C ALA A 55 2.85 2.72 3.98
N LEU A 56 3.60 2.16 3.02
CA LEU A 56 4.60 2.90 2.25
C LEU A 56 3.94 3.93 1.33
N ILE A 57 2.87 3.58 0.62
CA ILE A 57 2.17 4.54 -0.28
C ILE A 57 1.56 5.69 0.53
N GLN A 58 0.97 5.39 1.69
CA GLN A 58 0.45 6.42 2.60
C GLN A 58 1.56 7.36 3.09
N MET A 59 2.72 6.80 3.46
CA MET A 59 3.90 7.59 3.87
C MET A 59 4.39 8.48 2.71
N LEU A 60 4.58 7.92 1.52
CA LEU A 60 5.04 8.67 0.34
C LEU A 60 4.05 9.78 -0.02
N ARG A 61 2.74 9.57 0.13
CA ARG A 61 1.72 10.61 -0.08
C ARG A 61 1.83 11.72 0.95
N ALA A 62 2.06 11.40 2.22
CA ALA A 62 2.24 12.40 3.25
C ALA A 62 3.45 13.29 2.95
N VAL A 63 4.59 12.69 2.55
CA VAL A 63 5.78 13.42 2.14
C VAL A 63 5.54 14.27 0.88
N ALA A 64 4.87 13.71 -0.13
CA ALA A 64 4.62 14.39 -1.39
C ALA A 64 3.67 15.60 -1.27
N ASN A 65 2.72 15.55 -0.34
CA ASN A 65 1.73 16.61 -0.09
C ASN A 65 2.14 17.59 1.01
N ALA A 66 3.16 17.28 1.81
CA ALA A 66 3.63 18.18 2.85
C ALA A 66 4.27 19.45 2.26
N HIS A 67 4.12 20.56 2.97
CA HIS A 67 4.81 21.79 2.63
C HIS A 67 6.27 21.71 3.14
N PRO A 68 7.25 22.37 2.49
CA PRO A 68 8.65 22.31 2.92
C PRO A 68 8.94 22.68 4.37
N VAL A 69 8.08 23.52 4.96
CA VAL A 69 8.18 23.94 6.37
C VAL A 69 7.74 22.86 7.36
N ASP A 70 7.03 21.84 6.88
CA ASP A 70 6.46 20.76 7.69
C ASP A 70 7.24 19.44 7.54
N TYR A 71 8.32 19.41 6.73
CA TYR A 71 9.08 18.18 6.47
C TYR A 71 9.70 17.59 7.74
N ASP A 72 10.30 18.42 8.58
CA ASP A 72 10.83 17.99 9.88
C ASP A 72 9.71 17.46 10.79
N GLY A 73 8.48 17.97 10.64
CA GLY A 73 7.30 17.50 11.37
C GLY A 73 6.81 16.10 10.96
N LEU A 74 7.30 15.57 9.84
CA LEU A 74 7.02 14.20 9.40
C LEU A 74 7.94 13.17 10.07
N ILE A 75 9.07 13.60 10.65
CA ILE A 75 10.02 12.70 11.32
C ILE A 75 9.35 12.06 12.53
N GLY A 76 9.53 10.75 12.68
CA GLY A 76 8.90 9.94 13.73
C GLY A 76 7.45 9.59 13.44
N ARG A 77 6.86 10.07 12.34
CA ARG A 77 5.51 9.68 11.94
C ARG A 77 5.50 8.23 11.47
N VAL A 78 4.57 7.48 12.03
CA VAL A 78 4.35 6.06 11.73
C VAL A 78 3.12 5.93 10.86
N PHE A 79 3.25 5.13 9.79
CA PHE A 79 2.19 4.73 8.90
C PHE A 79 2.04 3.23 9.01
N GLU A 80 0.83 2.76 9.26
CA GLU A 80 0.53 1.33 9.34
C GLU A 80 -0.41 0.98 8.22
N ASP A 81 -0.24 -0.24 7.70
CA ASP A 81 -1.19 -0.76 6.74
C ASP A 81 -2.52 -0.90 7.44
N ALA A 82 -3.50 -0.11 7.01
CA ALA A 82 -4.88 -0.38 7.33
C ALA A 82 -5.27 -1.61 6.51
N PHE A 83 -4.83 -2.79 6.95
CA PHE A 83 -5.48 -4.03 6.57
C PHE A 83 -6.91 -3.88 7.08
N VAL A 84 -7.78 -3.32 6.23
CA VAL A 84 -9.21 -3.47 6.35
C VAL A 84 -9.40 -4.97 6.20
N LYS A 85 -9.42 -5.66 7.34
CA LYS A 85 -9.92 -7.01 7.51
C LYS A 85 -11.45 -6.99 7.38
N ASP A 86 -11.97 -6.26 6.40
CA ASP A 86 -13.38 -6.09 6.07
C ASP A 86 -13.52 -5.47 4.65
N GLY A 87 -12.73 -5.97 3.69
CA GLY A 87 -13.17 -5.98 2.29
C GLY A 87 -14.09 -7.19 2.17
N PRO A 88 -15.25 -7.10 1.49
CA PRO A 88 -16.34 -8.05 1.68
C PRO A 88 -15.82 -9.47 1.47
N SER A 89 -16.13 -10.34 2.42
CA SER A 89 -16.15 -11.79 2.16
C SER A 89 -17.22 -12.07 1.10
N GLU A 90 -16.92 -11.73 -0.14
CA GLU A 90 -17.72 -12.05 -1.31
C GLU A 90 -16.80 -12.57 -2.41
N ARG A 91 -15.96 -13.56 -2.08
CA ARG A 91 -15.80 -14.65 -3.05
C ARG A 91 -17.12 -15.40 -3.06
N MET A 92 -18.00 -14.95 -3.94
CA MET A 92 -19.24 -15.58 -4.39
C MET A 92 -19.25 -17.09 -4.14
N THR A 93 -19.87 -17.52 -3.04
CA THR A 93 -20.55 -18.81 -3.00
C THR A 93 -21.97 -18.60 -3.52
N ASP A 94 -22.12 -18.35 -4.81
CA ASP A 94 -23.33 -18.72 -5.56
C ASP A 94 -23.10 -18.59 -7.08
N HIS A 95 -22.51 -19.62 -7.67
CA HIS A 95 -23.06 -20.09 -8.92
C HIS A 95 -23.80 -21.40 -8.63
N GLY A 96 -24.94 -21.24 -7.94
CA GLY A 96 -26.11 -22.05 -8.18
C GLY A 96 -26.56 -21.87 -9.64
N LEU A 97 -25.81 -22.45 -10.59
CA LEU A 97 -26.41 -22.89 -11.84
C LEU A 97 -27.20 -24.15 -11.50
N ALA A 98 -28.42 -23.91 -11.02
CA ALA A 98 -29.48 -24.88 -10.96
C ALA A 98 -29.73 -25.44 -12.37
N PHE A 99 -29.06 -26.53 -12.72
CA PHE A 99 -29.49 -27.37 -13.84
C PHE A 99 -30.63 -28.27 -13.37
N ASN A 100 -31.77 -27.66 -13.06
CA ASN A 100 -33.03 -28.37 -12.91
C ASN A 100 -33.97 -27.95 -14.06
N ASN A 101 -34.08 -28.85 -15.04
CA ASN A 101 -35.29 -29.62 -15.30
C ASN A 101 -35.69 -29.64 -16.79
N ALA A 102 -35.67 -30.84 -17.40
CA ALA A 102 -36.72 -31.32 -18.30
C ALA A 102 -36.51 -32.83 -18.60
N THR A 103 -37.09 -33.64 -17.70
CA THR A 103 -37.80 -34.91 -17.90
C THR A 103 -37.80 -35.66 -19.24
N LYS A 104 -37.81 -37.01 -19.09
CA LYS A 104 -38.40 -38.09 -19.92
C LYS A 104 -37.40 -38.73 -20.91
N ALA A 105 -37.16 -40.04 -20.95
CA ALA A 105 -38.04 -41.19 -20.75
C ALA A 105 -37.17 -42.44 -20.40
N GLU A 106 -37.65 -43.32 -19.51
CA GLU A 106 -38.08 -44.70 -19.86
C GLU A 106 -36.93 -45.72 -19.70
N SER A 107 -36.84 -46.41 -18.57
CA SER A 107 -37.46 -47.72 -18.26
C SER A 107 -36.66 -48.93 -18.75
N ALA A 108 -36.74 -49.98 -17.91
CA ALA A 108 -36.30 -51.37 -18.06
C ALA A 108 -34.83 -51.65 -17.70
N ARG A 109 -34.56 -52.25 -16.53
CA ARG A 109 -34.67 -53.71 -16.25
C ARG A 109 -34.00 -54.50 -17.38
N ARG A 110 -32.86 -55.16 -17.20
CA ARG A 110 -32.51 -56.20 -16.23
C ARG A 110 -31.00 -56.43 -16.31
#